data_AF-A0A7K8AG35-F1
#
_entry.id   AF-A0A7K8AG35-F1
#
_cell.length_a   1.000
_cell.length_b   1.000
_cell.length_c   1.000
_cell.angle_alpha   90.00
_cell.angle_beta   90.00
_cell.angle_gamma   90.00
#
_symmetry.space_group_name_H-M   'P 1'
#
loop_
_entity.id
_entity.type
_entity.pdbx_description
1 polymer ?
#
loop_
_entity_poly.entity_id
_entity_poly.type
_entity_poly.pdbx_seq_one_letter_code
_entity_poly.pdbx_strand_id
1 'polypeptide(L)'
;LPGPPFTHQQMPRKMVYYGQTSCEQDTERYLDVVKYVFSCYKKEVPLVINTMGWVKGEGLLLLIDIIRLLSPSHIVQMDVCDWKAMPPLTPEHVHFSAGLHTKGKQQSKCKQVGAGSMESWRYPEGEDTSAPQHKLLYVHPEFPRAGVAGEARVHSGILRDMSILGYLGHLQSPDIGAVLPLHSLVPYQVPFNAVALRVIHTDVAPSNIMYAVNASWVGLCCIPEEVQCQTDGPVLLTQTPLCDCLGFGIVRGVDMEKKLYHILTPVPPENLRLVNCLLLGNIAIPNCVLVGQQGIEGEIPYVTSDYNYSI
;
A
#
# COMPACT_ATOMS: atom_id res chain seq x y z
N LEU A 1 0.25 13.15 17.54
CA LEU A 1 -0.96 13.96 17.31
C LEU A 1 -2.12 13.27 18.00
N PRO A 2 -2.83 13.92 18.94
CA PRO A 2 -3.95 13.29 19.62
C PRO A 2 -5.16 13.22 18.68
N GLY A 3 -5.50 12.03 18.21
CA GLY A 3 -6.66 11.77 17.35
C GLY A 3 -6.52 10.48 16.55
N PRO A 4 -7.62 9.89 16.06
CA PRO A 4 -7.56 8.77 15.12
C PRO A 4 -6.82 9.12 13.81
N PRO A 5 -6.27 8.14 13.07
CA PRO A 5 -5.51 8.39 11.83
C PRO A 5 -6.21 9.27 10.78
N PHE A 6 -7.53 9.21 10.70
CA PHE A 6 -8.32 9.96 9.72
C PHE A 6 -8.50 11.45 10.06
N THR A 7 -8.14 11.91 11.27
CA THR A 7 -8.34 13.31 11.68
C THR A 7 -7.08 14.18 11.52
N HIS A 8 -5.96 13.60 11.10
CA HIS A 8 -4.67 14.29 11.05
C HIS A 8 -3.79 13.80 9.90
N GLN A 9 -4.43 13.49 8.77
CA GLN A 9 -3.72 13.09 7.55
C GLN A 9 -2.77 14.20 7.09
N GLN A 10 -1.56 13.81 6.71
CA GLN A 10 -0.54 14.71 6.20
C GLN A 10 0.01 14.19 4.88
N MET A 11 0.46 15.09 4.03
CA MET A 11 1.15 14.71 2.80
C MET A 11 2.47 14.01 3.14
N PRO A 12 2.68 12.76 2.72
CA PRO A 12 3.92 12.05 2.98
C PRO A 12 5.05 12.59 2.09
N ARG A 13 6.29 12.49 2.58
CA ARG A 13 7.48 12.84 1.77
C ARG A 13 7.72 11.87 0.61
N LYS A 14 7.34 10.60 0.80
CA LYS A 14 7.43 9.54 -0.20
C LYS A 14 6.31 8.53 0.04
N MET A 15 5.63 8.12 -1.03
CA MET A 15 4.49 7.21 -0.98
C MET A 15 4.44 6.36 -2.24
N VAL A 16 4.05 5.09 -2.09
CA VAL A 16 3.79 4.16 -3.19
C VAL A 16 2.38 3.62 -3.02
N TYR A 17 1.61 3.55 -4.11
CA TYR A 17 0.30 2.92 -4.08
C TYR A 17 0.43 1.40 -4.28
N TYR A 18 0.30 0.65 -3.18
CA TYR A 18 0.32 -0.82 -3.22
C TYR A 18 -1.00 -1.40 -3.75
N GLY A 19 -2.12 -0.70 -3.55
CA GLY A 19 -3.43 -1.05 -4.10
C GLY A 19 -4.10 -2.29 -3.51
N GLN A 20 -3.58 -2.87 -2.43
CA GLN A 20 -4.21 -3.97 -1.71
C GLN A 20 -4.17 -3.75 -0.20
N THR A 21 -5.03 -4.44 0.53
CA THR A 21 -5.11 -4.34 2.00
C THR A 21 -4.22 -5.35 2.72
N SER A 22 -3.66 -6.32 1.99
CA SER A 22 -2.76 -7.35 2.47
C SER A 22 -1.63 -7.53 1.46
N CYS A 23 -0.43 -7.86 1.93
CA CYS A 23 0.71 -8.18 1.08
C CYS A 23 0.81 -9.68 0.74
N GLU A 24 -0.14 -10.50 1.19
CA GLU A 24 -0.17 -11.96 1.00
C GLU A 24 0.03 -12.40 -0.45
N GLN A 25 -0.63 -11.70 -1.37
CA GLN A 25 -0.68 -12.10 -2.77
C GLN A 25 0.61 -11.79 -3.53
N ASP A 26 1.43 -10.86 -3.03
CA ASP A 26 2.65 -10.40 -3.72
C ASP A 26 3.67 -9.84 -2.71
N THR A 27 4.34 -10.77 -2.03
CA THR A 27 5.31 -10.46 -0.98
C THR A 27 6.64 -9.93 -1.53
N GLU A 28 7.04 -10.33 -2.74
CA GLU A 28 8.23 -9.82 -3.42
C GLU A 28 8.04 -8.33 -3.75
N ARG A 29 6.92 -7.96 -4.36
CA ARG A 29 6.60 -6.54 -4.61
C ARG A 29 6.52 -5.75 -3.32
N TYR A 30 5.98 -6.32 -2.23
CA TYR A 30 5.95 -5.64 -0.95
C TYR A 30 7.36 -5.29 -0.45
N LEU A 31 8.32 -6.22 -0.56
CA LEU A 31 9.74 -5.94 -0.24
C LEU A 31 10.34 -4.86 -1.15
N ASP A 32 10.06 -4.90 -2.45
CA ASP A 32 10.52 -3.88 -3.39
C ASP A 32 9.97 -2.49 -3.03
N VAL A 33 8.69 -2.41 -2.64
CA VAL A 33 8.08 -1.17 -2.16
C VAL A 33 8.73 -0.68 -0.87
N VAL A 34 8.98 -1.56 0.09
CA VAL A 34 9.69 -1.21 1.34
C VAL A 34 11.08 -0.65 1.02
N LYS A 35 11.85 -1.33 0.17
CA LYS A 35 13.18 -0.89 -0.28
C LYS A 35 13.12 0.47 -0.97
N TYR A 36 12.14 0.67 -1.85
CA TYR A 36 11.96 1.90 -2.60
C TYR A 36 11.62 3.09 -1.70
N VAL A 37 10.69 2.93 -0.77
CA VAL A 37 10.34 3.99 0.19
C VAL A 37 11.51 4.27 1.13
N PHE A 38 12.18 3.22 1.63
CA PHE A 38 13.33 3.37 2.53
C PHE A 38 14.53 4.06 1.88
N SER A 39 14.71 3.94 0.55
CA SER A 39 15.79 4.62 -0.17
C SER A 39 15.81 6.16 -0.02
N CYS A 40 14.66 6.76 0.32
CA CYS A 40 14.55 8.21 0.57
C CYS A 40 15.11 8.63 1.94
N TYR A 41 15.27 7.70 2.88
CA TYR A 41 15.67 8.01 4.24
C TYR A 41 17.17 8.30 4.35
N LYS A 42 17.51 9.56 4.60
CA LYS A 42 18.88 10.07 4.68
C LYS A 42 19.57 9.91 6.05
N LYS A 43 18.94 9.24 7.02
CA LYS A 43 19.46 9.06 8.39
C LYS A 43 19.76 10.37 9.16
N GLU A 44 19.12 11.48 8.79
CA GLU A 44 19.29 12.79 9.44
C GLU A 44 18.50 12.92 10.75
N VAL A 45 17.41 12.15 10.89
CA VAL A 45 16.53 12.14 12.07
C VAL A 45 16.17 10.69 12.42
N PRO A 46 15.82 10.35 13.68
CA PRO A 46 15.37 9.01 14.02
C PRO A 46 14.15 8.57 13.19
N LEU A 47 14.16 7.32 12.72
CA LEU A 47 13.05 6.72 11.98
C LEU A 47 12.39 5.62 12.81
N VAL A 48 11.07 5.69 12.92
CA VAL A 48 10.24 4.63 13.50
C VAL A 48 9.50 3.94 12.36
N ILE A 49 9.61 2.62 12.29
CA ILE A 49 8.98 1.79 11.25
C ILE A 49 7.93 0.91 11.92
N ASN A 50 6.67 1.07 11.51
CA ASN A 50 5.60 0.15 11.88
C ASN A 50 5.47 -0.92 10.79
N THR A 51 5.45 -2.19 11.18
CA THR A 51 5.37 -3.33 10.24
C THR A 51 3.93 -3.79 10.06
N MET A 52 3.71 -4.70 9.11
CA MET A 52 2.44 -5.42 9.00
C MET A 52 2.17 -6.29 10.24
N GLY A 53 0.90 -6.60 10.51
CA GLY A 53 0.48 -7.42 11.67
C GLY A 53 0.68 -8.93 11.50
N TRP A 54 1.43 -9.35 10.48
CA TRP A 54 1.63 -10.75 10.12
C TRP A 54 2.83 -11.34 10.87
N VAL A 55 2.54 -12.02 11.97
CA VAL A 55 3.58 -12.48 12.93
C VAL A 55 3.74 -14.01 12.98
N LYS A 56 3.07 -14.76 12.10
CA LYS A 56 3.10 -16.23 12.05
C LYS A 56 3.30 -16.72 10.62
N GLY A 57 3.76 -17.97 10.46
CA GLY A 57 3.93 -18.62 9.16
C GLY A 57 4.80 -17.79 8.21
N GLU A 58 4.38 -17.67 6.96
CA GLU A 58 5.05 -16.85 5.93
C GLU A 58 5.17 -15.38 6.30
N GLY A 59 4.23 -14.85 7.09
CA GLY A 59 4.29 -13.49 7.63
C GLY A 59 5.50 -13.23 8.51
N LEU A 60 5.82 -14.18 9.39
CA LEU A 60 7.02 -14.10 10.22
C LEU A 60 8.30 -14.20 9.39
N LEU A 61 8.29 -15.07 8.37
CA LEU A 61 9.42 -15.21 7.45
C LEU A 61 9.67 -13.91 6.65
N LEU A 62 8.60 -13.27 6.18
CA LEU A 62 8.67 -11.96 5.52
C LEU A 62 9.14 -10.86 6.49
N LEU A 63 8.69 -10.87 7.75
CA LEU A 63 9.14 -9.93 8.76
C LEU A 63 10.66 -10.05 9.01
N ILE A 64 11.20 -11.27 9.02
CA ILE A 64 12.64 -11.52 9.12
C ILE A 64 13.39 -10.91 7.92
N ASP A 65 12.88 -11.07 6.70
CA ASP A 65 13.46 -10.44 5.50
C ASP A 65 13.46 -8.92 5.60
N ILE A 66 12.36 -8.32 6.06
CA ILE A 66 12.23 -6.87 6.25
C ILE A 66 13.25 -6.37 7.29
N ILE A 67 13.42 -7.07 8.41
CA ILE A 67 14.41 -6.70 9.43
C ILE A 67 15.82 -6.74 8.87
N ARG A 68 16.17 -7.78 8.09
CA ARG A 68 17.48 -7.88 7.43
C ARG A 68 17.69 -6.74 6.43
N LEU A 69 16.67 -6.47 5.60
CA LEU A 69 16.70 -5.44 4.57
C LEU A 69 16.89 -4.04 5.17
N LEU A 70 16.19 -3.75 6.28
CA LEU A 70 16.21 -2.43 6.91
C LEU A 70 17.36 -2.26 7.92
N SER A 71 17.91 -3.36 8.44
CA SER A 71 18.98 -3.38 9.45
C SER A 71 18.75 -2.36 10.58
N PRO A 72 17.63 -2.45 11.33
CA PRO A 72 17.28 -1.47 12.34
C PRO A 72 18.25 -1.51 13.52
N SER A 73 18.41 -0.40 14.24
CA SER A 73 19.21 -0.36 15.48
C SER A 73 18.46 -0.95 16.69
N HIS A 74 17.13 -0.89 16.67
CA HIS A 74 16.26 -1.36 17.73
C HIS A 74 15.04 -2.09 17.13
N ILE A 75 14.62 -3.16 17.78
CA ILE A 75 13.34 -3.82 17.50
C ILE A 75 12.48 -3.75 18.75
N VAL A 76 11.28 -3.21 18.60
CA VAL A 76 10.27 -3.19 19.67
C VAL A 76 9.25 -4.27 19.36
N GLN A 77 9.28 -5.35 20.13
CA GLN A 77 8.33 -6.45 20.01
C GLN A 77 7.21 -6.26 21.04
N MET A 78 5.99 -6.09 20.55
CA MET A 78 4.79 -5.94 21.36
C MET A 78 4.02 -7.26 21.39
N ASP A 79 3.72 -7.78 22.58
CA ASP A 79 2.92 -9.00 22.74
C ASP A 79 2.02 -8.93 23.98
N VAL A 80 0.92 -9.67 24.00
CA VAL A 80 0.00 -9.74 25.15
C VAL A 80 0.52 -10.78 26.14
N CYS A 81 0.39 -10.53 27.45
CA CYS A 81 0.70 -11.53 28.47
C CYS A 81 -0.03 -12.84 28.17
N ASP A 82 0.69 -13.97 28.26
CA ASP A 82 0.21 -15.34 28.01
C ASP A 82 -0.13 -15.71 26.55
N TRP A 83 0.00 -14.79 25.60
CA TRP A 83 -0.05 -15.10 24.18
C TRP A 83 1.33 -14.91 23.59
N LYS A 84 2.00 -15.98 23.15
CA LYS A 84 3.28 -15.88 22.43
C LYS A 84 3.04 -16.07 20.95
N ALA A 85 2.77 -14.97 20.25
CA ALA A 85 2.43 -15.05 18.83
C ALA A 85 3.63 -15.48 17.97
N MET A 86 4.84 -15.05 18.37
CA MET A 86 6.08 -15.27 17.63
C MET A 86 7.28 -15.40 18.58
N PRO A 87 8.37 -16.08 18.17
CA PRO A 87 9.58 -16.15 18.96
C PRO A 87 10.23 -14.76 19.14
N PRO A 88 11.14 -14.64 20.12
CA PRO A 88 12.04 -13.50 20.22
C PRO A 88 12.80 -13.18 18.94
N LEU A 89 12.61 -11.96 18.43
CA LEU A 89 13.38 -11.44 17.31
C LEU A 89 14.77 -10.97 17.78
N THR A 90 15.54 -11.84 18.43
CA THR A 90 16.93 -11.52 18.83
C THR A 90 17.84 -11.41 17.60
N PRO A 91 19.00 -10.75 17.68
CA PRO A 91 19.98 -10.74 16.60
C PRO A 91 20.32 -12.14 16.10
N GLU A 92 20.51 -13.11 17.01
CA GLU A 92 20.81 -14.50 16.65
C GLU A 92 19.63 -15.13 15.91
N HIS A 93 18.41 -14.97 16.42
CA HIS A 93 17.22 -15.52 15.76
C HIS A 93 17.06 -14.96 14.35
N VAL A 94 17.14 -13.64 14.19
CA VAL A 94 17.05 -12.98 12.89
C VAL A 94 18.21 -13.37 11.98
N HIS A 95 19.39 -13.72 12.50
CA HIS A 95 20.52 -14.13 11.68
C HIS A 95 20.43 -15.57 11.16
N PHE A 96 19.98 -16.50 12.01
CA PHE A 96 20.01 -17.94 11.74
C PHE A 96 18.70 -18.48 11.15
N SER A 97 17.55 -17.86 11.42
CA SER A 97 16.26 -18.31 10.90
C SER A 97 16.17 -18.21 9.37
N ALA A 98 15.34 -18.99 8.71
CA ALA A 98 15.01 -18.67 7.31
C ALA A 98 14.13 -17.41 7.26
N GLY A 99 14.29 -16.61 6.21
CA GLY A 99 13.28 -15.65 5.78
C GLY A 99 12.39 -16.25 4.71
N LEU A 100 11.45 -15.48 4.16
CA LEU A 100 10.56 -15.95 3.10
C LEU A 100 11.33 -16.04 1.78
N HIS A 101 12.16 -15.02 1.53
CA HIS A 101 12.95 -14.84 0.32
C HIS A 101 14.46 -14.97 0.58
N THR A 102 14.90 -14.91 1.84
CA THR A 102 16.31 -15.03 2.20
C THR A 102 16.63 -16.26 3.04
N LYS A 103 17.81 -16.85 2.83
CA LYS A 103 18.28 -18.01 3.60
C LYS A 103 18.92 -17.55 4.92
N GLY A 104 18.66 -18.28 6.00
CA GLY A 104 19.42 -18.12 7.25
C GLY A 104 20.88 -18.54 7.06
N LYS A 105 21.81 -17.89 7.77
CA LYS A 105 23.21 -18.36 7.74
C LYS A 105 23.30 -19.68 8.52
N GLN A 106 24.00 -20.69 7.99
CA GLN A 106 24.23 -21.91 8.75
C GLN A 106 25.24 -21.64 9.87
N GLN A 107 24.95 -22.10 11.07
CA GLN A 107 25.95 -22.22 12.12
C GLN A 107 26.96 -23.28 11.67
N SER A 108 28.20 -22.88 11.39
CA SER A 108 29.28 -23.83 11.09
C SER A 108 29.50 -24.73 12.31
N LYS A 109 28.82 -25.88 12.36
CA LYS A 109 29.25 -26.97 13.23
C LYS A 109 30.62 -27.38 12.75
N CYS A 110 31.65 -27.13 13.57
CA CYS A 110 32.96 -27.73 13.41
C CYS A 110 32.77 -29.25 13.50
N LYS A 111 32.56 -29.91 12.36
CA LYS A 111 32.73 -31.36 12.22
C LYS A 111 34.20 -31.59 11.96
N GLN A 112 34.88 -32.15 12.94
CA GLN A 112 36.18 -32.76 12.73
C GLN A 112 36.09 -33.84 11.66
N VAL A 113 36.96 -33.67 10.66
CA VAL A 113 37.67 -34.69 9.85
C VAL A 113 36.85 -35.59 8.91
N GLY A 114 37.19 -35.48 7.63
CA GLY A 114 36.88 -36.45 6.57
C GLY A 114 37.27 -35.88 5.21
N ALA A 115 38.52 -36.14 4.80
CA ALA A 115 39.15 -35.61 3.60
C ALA A 115 38.45 -36.02 2.29
N GLY A 116 38.41 -35.10 1.31
CA GLY A 116 37.96 -35.39 -0.06
C GLY A 116 37.86 -34.13 -0.92
N SER A 117 38.90 -33.90 -1.71
CA SER A 117 39.11 -32.83 -2.72
C SER A 117 37.92 -32.46 -3.60
N MET A 118 37.68 -31.16 -3.87
CA MET A 118 37.60 -30.56 -5.23
C MET A 118 37.38 -29.02 -5.19
N GLU A 119 38.29 -28.30 -5.86
CA GLU A 119 38.19 -27.00 -6.57
C GLU A 119 37.69 -25.71 -5.87
N SER A 120 38.62 -24.75 -5.89
CA SER A 120 38.61 -23.42 -5.25
C SER A 120 38.04 -22.35 -6.18
N TRP A 121 36.84 -21.84 -5.87
CA TRP A 121 36.40 -20.51 -6.31
C TRP A 121 36.64 -19.51 -5.17
N ARG A 122 37.64 -18.64 -5.34
CA ARG A 122 37.94 -17.56 -4.40
C ARG A 122 36.93 -16.43 -4.57
N TYR A 123 36.12 -16.19 -3.54
CA TYR A 123 35.45 -14.90 -3.36
C TYR A 123 36.46 -13.89 -2.78
N PRO A 124 36.37 -12.59 -3.10
CA PRO A 124 37.21 -11.59 -2.48
C PRO A 124 36.86 -11.51 -1.00
N GLU A 125 37.85 -11.78 -0.14
CA GLU A 125 37.77 -11.56 1.29
C GLU A 125 37.75 -10.05 1.57
N GLY A 126 36.69 -9.59 2.23
CA GLY A 126 36.61 -8.22 2.72
C GLY A 126 35.20 -7.75 2.98
N GLU A 127 34.54 -8.29 4.01
CA GLU A 127 33.44 -7.59 4.70
C GLU A 127 33.31 -8.16 6.13
N ASP A 128 33.38 -7.26 7.11
CA ASP A 128 33.39 -7.54 8.54
C ASP A 128 32.29 -8.52 8.98
N THR A 129 32.69 -9.57 9.70
CA THR A 129 31.84 -10.66 10.18
C THR A 129 31.05 -10.33 11.46
N SER A 130 30.84 -9.05 11.80
CA SER A 130 29.95 -8.70 12.90
C SER A 130 28.50 -8.70 12.41
N ALA A 131 27.70 -9.66 12.83
CA ALA A 131 26.26 -9.65 12.58
C ALA A 131 25.68 -8.29 13.03
N PRO A 132 24.78 -7.66 12.24
CA PRO A 132 24.11 -6.44 12.67
C PRO A 132 23.40 -6.72 14.00
N GLN A 133 23.84 -6.04 15.06
CA GLN A 133 23.27 -6.17 16.40
C GLN A 133 22.23 -5.08 16.59
N HIS A 134 20.96 -5.44 16.47
CA HIS A 134 19.86 -4.61 16.97
C HIS A 134 19.59 -4.91 18.44
N LYS A 135 19.12 -3.90 19.19
CA LYS A 135 18.63 -4.11 20.56
C LYS A 135 17.16 -4.52 20.52
N LEU A 136 16.83 -5.66 21.13
CA LEU A 136 15.45 -6.10 21.30
C LEU A 136 14.85 -5.51 22.57
N LEU A 137 13.69 -4.86 22.43
CA LEU A 137 12.88 -4.32 23.51
C LEU A 137 11.53 -5.04 23.52
N TYR A 138 11.17 -5.60 24.67
CA TYR A 138 9.86 -6.20 24.88
C TYR A 138 8.91 -5.23 25.54
N VAL A 139 7.71 -5.16 24.99
CA VAL A 139 6.62 -4.36 25.53
C VAL A 139 5.39 -5.24 25.67
N HIS A 140 4.89 -5.33 26.90
CA HIS A 140 3.59 -5.92 27.20
C HIS A 140 2.61 -4.77 27.46
N PRO A 141 1.83 -4.36 26.44
CA PRO A 141 0.94 -3.23 26.57
C PRO A 141 -0.25 -3.58 27.47
N GLU A 142 -0.30 -2.99 28.66
CA GLU A 142 -1.48 -2.98 29.52
C GLU A 142 -2.16 -1.62 29.41
N PHE A 143 -3.24 -1.57 28.63
CA PHE A 143 -4.05 -0.37 28.46
C PHE A 143 -5.45 -0.61 29.01
N PRO A 144 -5.76 -0.21 30.25
CA PRO A 144 -7.04 -0.49 30.92
C PRO A 144 -8.31 -0.01 30.19
N ARG A 145 -8.16 0.73 29.07
CA ARG A 145 -9.25 1.28 28.26
C ARG A 145 -9.10 1.03 26.75
N ALA A 146 -8.12 0.24 26.31
CA ALA A 146 -7.91 -0.02 24.87
C ALA A 146 -8.94 -1.00 24.26
N GLY A 147 -9.86 -1.53 25.07
CA GLY A 147 -10.81 -2.57 24.65
C GLY A 147 -10.16 -3.96 24.61
N VAL A 148 -10.99 -5.00 24.50
CA VAL A 148 -10.53 -6.39 24.37
C VAL A 148 -10.39 -6.73 22.89
N ALA A 149 -9.29 -7.41 22.52
CA ALA A 149 -9.10 -7.90 21.17
C ALA A 149 -10.25 -8.83 20.75
N GLY A 150 -10.88 -8.59 19.59
CA GLY A 150 -12.06 -9.32 19.14
C GLY A 150 -13.40 -8.71 19.58
N GLU A 151 -13.42 -7.84 20.58
CA GLU A 151 -14.60 -7.07 21.02
C GLU A 151 -14.58 -5.61 20.54
N ALA A 152 -13.57 -5.26 19.73
CA ALA A 152 -13.42 -3.92 19.18
C ALA A 152 -14.66 -3.55 18.35
N ARG A 153 -15.36 -2.48 18.77
CA ARG A 153 -16.56 -1.95 18.08
C ARG A 153 -16.28 -1.42 16.68
N VAL A 154 -15.01 -1.21 16.33
CA VAL A 154 -14.60 -0.60 15.07
C VAL A 154 -13.60 -1.51 14.36
N HIS A 155 -14.02 -2.13 13.28
CA HIS A 155 -13.19 -3.00 12.44
C HIS A 155 -12.24 -2.18 11.55
N SER A 156 -11.15 -2.80 11.11
CA SER A 156 -10.14 -2.17 10.23
C SER A 156 -10.74 -1.60 8.94
N GLY A 157 -11.82 -2.20 8.42
CA GLY A 157 -12.58 -1.67 7.28
C GLY A 157 -13.20 -0.30 7.57
N ILE A 158 -13.84 -0.12 8.74
CA ILE A 158 -14.46 1.16 9.12
C ILE A 158 -13.40 2.26 9.26
N LEU A 159 -12.26 1.97 9.91
CA LEU A 159 -11.17 2.96 10.04
C LEU A 159 -10.57 3.35 8.67
N ARG A 160 -10.54 2.41 7.72
CA ARG A 160 -10.12 2.68 6.35
C ARG A 160 -11.13 3.57 5.64
N ASP A 161 -12.41 3.27 5.74
CA ASP A 161 -13.49 4.09 5.16
C ASP A 161 -13.45 5.50 5.73
N MET A 162 -13.30 5.65 7.05
CA MET A 162 -13.14 6.96 7.70
C MET A 162 -11.89 7.69 7.20
N SER A 163 -10.80 6.97 6.91
CA SER A 163 -9.59 7.57 6.33
C SER A 163 -9.82 8.04 4.90
N ILE A 164 -10.52 7.26 4.07
CA ILE A 164 -10.89 7.66 2.71
C ILE A 164 -11.84 8.85 2.75
N LEU A 165 -12.82 8.86 3.64
CA LEU A 165 -13.76 9.97 3.82
C LEU A 165 -13.05 11.24 4.33
N GLY A 166 -12.13 11.12 5.29
CA GLY A 166 -11.31 12.24 5.76
C GLY A 166 -10.46 12.83 4.62
N TYR A 167 -9.90 11.98 3.76
CA TYR A 167 -9.15 12.42 2.59
C TYR A 167 -10.06 13.13 1.57
N LEU A 168 -11.18 12.52 1.18
CA LEU A 168 -12.16 13.09 0.25
C LEU A 168 -12.86 14.33 0.80
N GLY A 169 -12.91 14.51 2.12
CA GLY A 169 -13.44 15.71 2.77
C GLY A 169 -12.75 16.99 2.33
N HIS A 170 -11.48 16.91 1.88
CA HIS A 170 -10.76 18.05 1.32
C HIS A 170 -11.30 18.53 -0.05
N LEU A 171 -12.16 17.75 -0.71
CA LEU A 171 -12.91 18.21 -1.89
C LEU A 171 -14.07 19.14 -1.52
N GLN A 172 -14.47 19.17 -0.26
CA GLN A 172 -15.58 19.98 0.23
C GLN A 172 -15.06 21.38 0.57
N SER A 173 -15.86 22.41 0.27
CA SER A 173 -15.55 23.76 0.72
C SER A 173 -15.92 23.89 2.21
N PRO A 174 -15.00 24.38 3.07
CA PRO A 174 -15.29 24.60 4.48
C PRO A 174 -16.37 25.67 4.70
N ASP A 175 -16.61 26.54 3.71
CA ASP A 175 -17.60 27.63 3.79
C ASP A 175 -19.03 27.14 3.55
N ILE A 176 -19.17 26.01 2.85
CA ILE A 176 -20.46 25.39 2.55
C ILE A 176 -20.76 24.43 3.70
N GLY A 177 -21.58 24.84 4.66
CA GLY A 177 -21.97 24.02 5.83
C GLY A 177 -22.70 22.71 5.49
N ALA A 178 -22.86 22.38 4.21
CA ALA A 178 -23.44 21.15 3.69
C ALA A 178 -22.39 20.38 2.86
N VAL A 179 -22.37 19.05 3.02
CA VAL A 179 -21.52 18.17 2.21
C VAL A 179 -22.13 18.03 0.82
N LEU A 180 -21.39 18.44 -0.21
CA LEU A 180 -21.79 18.29 -1.60
C LEU A 180 -21.65 16.82 -2.05
N PRO A 181 -22.64 16.27 -2.75
CA PRO A 181 -22.57 14.92 -3.28
C PRO A 181 -21.58 14.84 -4.45
N LEU A 182 -21.13 13.62 -4.76
CA LEU A 182 -20.07 13.36 -5.73
C LEU A 182 -20.37 13.95 -7.13
N HIS A 183 -21.62 13.86 -7.59
CA HIS A 183 -22.01 14.37 -8.90
C HIS A 183 -22.04 15.90 -9.00
N SER A 184 -22.16 16.61 -7.87
CA SER A 184 -22.12 18.09 -7.84
C SER A 184 -20.69 18.66 -7.85
N LEU A 185 -19.68 17.82 -7.60
CA LEU A 185 -18.29 18.22 -7.66
C LEU A 185 -17.80 18.28 -9.12
N VAL A 186 -17.01 19.31 -9.44
CA VAL A 186 -16.42 19.50 -10.76
C VAL A 186 -15.18 18.60 -10.90
N PRO A 187 -15.15 17.63 -11.84
CA PRO A 187 -13.99 16.77 -12.04
C PRO A 187 -12.94 17.43 -12.92
N TYR A 188 -11.70 16.98 -12.77
CA TYR A 188 -10.66 17.19 -13.77
C TYR A 188 -10.94 16.32 -15.00
N GLN A 189 -10.75 16.90 -16.18
CA GLN A 189 -10.81 16.19 -17.45
C GLN A 189 -9.40 15.80 -17.87
N VAL A 190 -9.14 14.50 -18.01
CA VAL A 190 -7.83 13.96 -18.35
C VAL A 190 -7.95 13.13 -19.63
N PRO A 191 -7.26 13.50 -20.73
CA PRO A 191 -7.24 12.68 -21.94
C PRO A 191 -6.70 11.29 -21.70
N PHE A 192 -7.26 10.29 -22.39
CA PHE A 192 -6.82 8.89 -22.26
C PHE A 192 -5.34 8.68 -22.53
N ASN A 193 -4.78 9.42 -23.50
CA ASN A 193 -3.39 9.32 -23.90
C ASN A 193 -2.43 10.16 -23.03
N ALA A 194 -2.95 10.99 -22.11
CA ALA A 194 -2.12 11.80 -21.22
C ALA A 194 -1.57 11.01 -20.03
N VAL A 195 -2.18 9.87 -19.71
CA VAL A 195 -1.81 9.03 -18.56
C VAL A 195 -1.75 7.56 -18.95
N ALA A 196 -0.77 6.86 -18.40
CA ALA A 196 -0.73 5.41 -18.42
C ALA A 196 -1.73 4.83 -17.40
N LEU A 197 -2.25 3.63 -17.65
CA LEU A 197 -3.25 2.98 -16.83
C LEU A 197 -2.88 1.52 -16.58
N ARG A 198 -3.02 1.07 -15.33
CA ARG A 198 -2.82 -0.34 -14.96
C ARG A 198 -3.78 -0.78 -13.85
N VAL A 199 -4.41 -1.94 -14.03
CA VAL A 199 -5.05 -2.68 -12.94
C VAL A 199 -4.00 -3.55 -12.26
N ILE A 200 -3.80 -3.37 -10.96
CA ILE A 200 -2.66 -3.94 -10.22
C ILE A 200 -3.03 -5.08 -9.27
N HIS A 201 -4.32 -5.33 -9.06
CA HIS A 201 -4.82 -6.32 -8.11
C HIS A 201 -5.39 -7.59 -8.77
N THR A 202 -5.63 -7.56 -10.07
CA THR A 202 -6.14 -8.70 -10.86
C THR A 202 -5.88 -8.47 -12.34
N ASP A 203 -5.86 -9.56 -13.10
CA ASP A 203 -5.86 -9.48 -14.56
C ASP A 203 -7.25 -9.14 -15.08
N VAL A 204 -7.32 -8.19 -16.01
CA VAL A 204 -8.55 -7.74 -16.67
C VAL A 204 -8.30 -7.72 -18.17
N ALA A 205 -9.21 -8.32 -18.93
CA ALA A 205 -9.14 -8.29 -20.39
C ALA A 205 -9.15 -6.82 -20.89
N PRO A 206 -8.34 -6.44 -21.89
CA PRO A 206 -8.26 -5.05 -22.36
C PRO A 206 -9.61 -4.42 -22.72
N SER A 207 -10.55 -5.21 -23.26
CA SER A 207 -11.92 -4.79 -23.58
C SER A 207 -12.72 -4.33 -22.36
N ASN A 208 -12.35 -4.80 -21.16
CA ASN A 208 -13.11 -4.61 -19.93
C ASN A 208 -12.48 -3.58 -18.97
N ILE A 209 -11.26 -3.12 -19.26
CA ILE A 209 -10.51 -2.22 -18.38
C ILE A 209 -11.28 -0.92 -18.12
N MET A 210 -11.92 -0.34 -19.14
CA MET A 210 -12.65 0.92 -18.96
C MET A 210 -13.88 0.78 -18.07
N TYR A 211 -14.53 -0.38 -18.07
CA TYR A 211 -15.62 -0.67 -17.13
C TYR A 211 -15.09 -0.83 -15.71
N ALA A 212 -13.93 -1.49 -15.53
CA ALA A 212 -13.31 -1.66 -14.22
C ALA A 212 -12.82 -0.32 -13.62
N VAL A 213 -12.39 0.62 -14.47
CA VAL A 213 -11.91 1.94 -14.05
C VAL A 213 -13.06 2.89 -13.71
N ASN A 214 -14.22 2.75 -14.32
CA ASN A 214 -15.37 3.58 -13.99
C ASN A 214 -15.80 3.38 -12.52
N ALA A 215 -16.07 4.45 -11.79
CA ALA A 215 -16.46 4.43 -10.38
C ALA A 215 -15.41 3.78 -9.43
N SER A 216 -14.13 3.93 -9.76
CA SER A 216 -13.04 3.28 -9.01
C SER A 216 -12.16 4.27 -8.23
N TRP A 217 -11.53 3.75 -7.19
CA TRP A 217 -10.47 4.43 -6.44
C TRP A 217 -9.11 4.13 -7.07
N VAL A 218 -8.39 5.19 -7.44
CA VAL A 218 -7.11 5.10 -8.15
C VAL A 218 -5.99 5.82 -7.41
N GLY A 219 -4.79 5.26 -7.49
CA GLY A 219 -3.55 5.95 -7.15
C GLY A 219 -3.12 6.86 -8.30
N LEU A 220 -2.86 8.13 -8.00
CA LEU A 220 -2.35 9.13 -8.92
C LEU A 220 -0.83 9.14 -8.85
N CYS A 221 -0.18 8.54 -9.84
CA CYS A 221 1.24 8.20 -9.78
C CYS A 221 2.07 8.90 -10.86
N CYS A 222 3.37 9.00 -10.60
CA CYS A 222 4.37 9.54 -11.51
C CYS A 222 5.39 8.46 -11.85
N ILE A 223 5.36 7.96 -13.10
CA ILE A 223 6.35 7.03 -13.65
C ILE A 223 7.47 7.80 -14.38
N PRO A 224 8.73 7.33 -14.34
CA PRO A 224 9.83 7.97 -15.07
C PRO A 224 9.67 7.90 -16.59
N GLU A 225 9.01 6.86 -17.10
CA GLU A 225 8.80 6.68 -18.54
C GLU A 225 7.82 7.72 -19.09
N GLU A 226 8.18 8.33 -20.22
CA GLU A 226 7.24 9.18 -20.95
C GLU A 226 6.07 8.34 -21.47
N VAL A 227 4.85 8.86 -21.26
CA VAL A 227 3.64 8.28 -21.82
C VAL A 227 3.62 8.59 -23.31
N GLN A 228 4.26 7.73 -24.10
CA GLN A 228 4.30 7.86 -25.55
C GLN A 228 3.10 7.14 -26.16
N CYS A 229 2.09 7.90 -26.59
CA CYS A 229 0.97 7.37 -27.35
C CYS A 229 0.81 8.11 -28.68
N GLN A 230 0.79 7.35 -29.77
CA GLN A 230 0.47 7.87 -31.11
C GLN A 230 -1.04 7.86 -31.39
N THR A 231 -1.84 7.29 -30.48
CA THR A 231 -3.29 7.20 -30.59
C THR A 231 -3.94 8.02 -29.49
N ASP A 232 -5.17 8.47 -29.69
CA ASP A 232 -5.92 9.11 -28.60
C ASP A 232 -6.50 8.09 -27.58
N GLY A 233 -6.12 6.82 -27.70
CA GLY A 233 -6.62 5.73 -26.87
C GLY A 233 -5.93 5.65 -25.50
N PRO A 234 -6.41 4.76 -24.63
CA PRO A 234 -5.79 4.52 -23.33
C PRO A 234 -4.39 3.92 -23.48
N VAL A 235 -3.45 4.40 -22.68
CA VAL A 235 -2.11 3.82 -22.61
C VAL A 235 -2.09 2.76 -21.50
N LEU A 236 -2.04 1.48 -21.86
CA LEU A 236 -2.09 0.38 -20.90
C LEU A 236 -0.69 -0.14 -20.60
N LEU A 237 -0.32 -0.18 -19.31
CA LEU A 237 0.95 -0.78 -18.90
C LEU A 237 0.84 -2.31 -18.85
N THR A 238 1.91 -2.99 -19.26
CA THR A 238 2.03 -4.46 -19.22
C THR A 238 2.59 -4.98 -17.90
N GLN A 239 3.26 -4.13 -17.12
CA GLN A 239 3.79 -4.44 -15.80
C GLN A 239 3.39 -3.37 -14.79
N THR A 240 3.38 -3.74 -13.51
CA THR A 240 3.07 -2.78 -12.45
C THR A 240 4.32 -1.96 -12.09
N PRO A 241 4.34 -0.64 -12.35
CA PRO A 241 5.50 0.17 -12.09
C PRO A 241 5.77 0.31 -10.58
N LEU A 242 7.03 0.52 -10.22
CA LEU A 242 7.45 0.93 -8.89
C LEU A 242 7.75 2.43 -8.91
N CYS A 243 6.79 3.23 -8.47
CA CYS A 243 6.74 4.66 -8.73
C CYS A 243 6.16 5.46 -7.57
N ASP A 244 6.39 6.77 -7.59
CA ASP A 244 5.84 7.68 -6.59
C ASP A 244 4.35 7.88 -6.80
N CYS A 245 3.59 7.78 -5.71
CA CYS A 245 2.18 8.11 -5.65
C CYS A 245 2.03 9.51 -5.01
N LEU A 246 1.39 10.42 -5.73
CA LEU A 246 1.20 11.81 -5.32
C LEU A 246 -0.14 12.04 -4.60
N GLY A 247 -1.00 11.03 -4.61
CA GLY A 247 -2.28 11.03 -3.91
C GLY A 247 -3.26 10.06 -4.57
N PHE A 248 -4.52 10.24 -4.25
CA PHE A 248 -5.60 9.37 -4.70
C PHE A 248 -6.73 10.16 -5.34
N GLY A 249 -7.53 9.49 -6.18
CA GLY A 249 -8.71 10.06 -6.79
C GLY A 249 -9.82 9.04 -7.05
N ILE A 250 -11.00 9.55 -7.33
CA ILE A 250 -12.14 8.78 -7.83
C ILE A 250 -12.28 9.06 -9.31
N VAL A 251 -12.34 8.00 -10.12
CA VAL A 251 -12.76 8.13 -11.51
C VAL A 251 -14.29 8.20 -11.54
N ARG A 252 -14.80 9.44 -11.57
CA ARG A 252 -16.23 9.80 -11.62
C ARG A 252 -16.85 9.60 -13.01
N GLY A 253 -16.24 8.84 -13.90
CA GLY A 253 -16.76 8.66 -15.25
C GLY A 253 -15.66 8.52 -16.28
N VAL A 254 -15.97 7.74 -17.30
CA VAL A 254 -15.13 7.51 -18.46
C VAL A 254 -15.97 7.87 -19.69
N ASP A 255 -15.54 8.89 -20.43
CA ASP A 255 -16.19 9.31 -21.68
C ASP A 255 -15.44 8.69 -22.86
N MET A 256 -16.02 7.65 -23.45
CA MET A 256 -15.41 6.91 -24.55
C MET A 256 -15.45 7.68 -25.88
N GLU A 257 -16.40 8.62 -26.05
CA GLU A 257 -16.53 9.41 -27.27
C GLU A 257 -15.49 10.53 -27.30
N LYS A 258 -15.38 11.28 -26.20
CA LYS A 258 -14.39 12.36 -26.05
C LYS A 258 -13.02 11.85 -25.63
N LYS A 259 -12.91 10.57 -25.25
CA LYS A 259 -11.68 9.91 -24.78
C LYS A 259 -11.10 10.61 -23.55
N LEU A 260 -11.95 10.84 -22.55
CA LEU A 260 -11.63 11.56 -21.32
C LEU A 260 -11.95 10.73 -20.07
N TYR A 261 -11.04 10.77 -19.10
CA TYR A 261 -11.34 10.43 -17.71
C TYR A 261 -11.85 11.66 -16.97
N HIS A 262 -12.90 11.49 -16.17
CA HIS A 262 -13.38 12.49 -15.22
C HIS A 262 -12.91 12.11 -13.82
N ILE A 263 -11.93 12.83 -13.26
CA ILE A 263 -11.29 12.47 -11.99
C ILE A 263 -11.59 13.52 -10.91
N LEU A 264 -12.06 13.05 -9.76
CA LEU A 264 -12.19 13.84 -8.54
C LEU A 264 -11.02 13.54 -7.61
N THR A 265 -10.26 14.57 -7.22
CA THR A 265 -9.13 14.42 -6.32
C THR A 265 -8.86 15.71 -5.54
N PRO A 266 -8.54 15.62 -4.24
CA PRO A 266 -8.07 16.76 -3.47
C PRO A 266 -6.57 17.05 -3.69
N VAL A 267 -5.88 16.31 -4.59
CA VAL A 267 -4.48 16.57 -4.91
C VAL A 267 -4.34 17.98 -5.53
N PRO A 268 -3.46 18.83 -5.00
CA PRO A 268 -3.25 20.17 -5.54
C PRO A 268 -2.76 20.18 -6.99
N PRO A 269 -3.12 21.20 -7.80
CA PRO A 269 -2.74 21.28 -9.21
C PRO A 269 -1.23 21.18 -9.49
N GLU A 270 -0.39 21.70 -8.60
CA GLU A 270 1.07 21.62 -8.70
C GLU A 270 1.59 20.18 -8.73
N ASN A 271 0.97 19.29 -7.95
CA ASN A 271 1.31 17.87 -7.92
C ASN A 271 0.59 17.13 -9.05
N LEU A 272 -0.65 17.51 -9.36
CA LEU A 272 -1.45 16.85 -10.40
C LEU A 272 -0.81 16.96 -11.78
N ARG A 273 -0.08 18.05 -12.07
CA ARG A 273 0.70 18.23 -13.31
C ARG A 273 1.82 17.19 -13.50
N LEU A 274 2.27 16.57 -12.41
CA LEU A 274 3.31 15.54 -12.44
C LEU A 274 2.73 14.12 -12.62
N VAL A 275 1.41 13.97 -12.48
CA VAL A 275 0.75 12.67 -12.61
C VAL A 275 0.68 12.29 -14.09
N ASN A 276 1.29 11.16 -14.41
CA ASN A 276 1.27 10.55 -15.75
C ASN A 276 0.83 9.08 -15.71
N CYS A 277 0.39 8.56 -14.54
CA CYS A 277 -0.04 7.17 -14.39
C CYS A 277 -1.20 7.03 -13.39
N LEU A 278 -2.21 6.23 -13.76
CA LEU A 278 -3.31 5.80 -12.92
C LEU A 278 -3.16 4.31 -12.58
N LEU A 279 -3.10 4.00 -11.29
CA LEU A 279 -3.04 2.63 -10.80
C LEU A 279 -4.36 2.26 -10.12
N LEU A 280 -5.03 1.21 -10.60
CA LEU A 280 -6.26 0.68 -10.05
C LEU A 280 -6.00 -0.55 -9.16
N GLY A 281 -6.25 -0.38 -7.86
CA GLY A 281 -6.11 -1.43 -6.84
C GLY A 281 -7.46 -2.03 -6.41
N ASN A 282 -7.42 -2.93 -5.43
CA ASN A 282 -8.57 -3.50 -4.73
C ASN A 282 -8.92 -2.70 -3.47
N ILE A 283 -9.03 -1.38 -3.62
CA ILE A 283 -9.52 -0.48 -2.57
C ILE A 283 -10.86 0.04 -3.04
N ALA A 284 -11.93 -0.30 -2.33
CA ALA A 284 -13.27 0.17 -2.67
C ALA A 284 -13.50 1.60 -2.19
N ILE A 285 -14.30 2.35 -2.94
CA ILE A 285 -14.88 3.61 -2.47
C ILE A 285 -15.89 3.27 -1.36
N PRO A 286 -15.90 3.99 -0.22
CA PRO A 286 -16.91 3.76 0.81
C PRO A 286 -18.33 3.90 0.24
N ASN A 287 -19.17 2.88 0.47
CA ASN A 287 -20.51 2.80 -0.13
C ASN A 287 -21.34 4.07 0.09
N CYS A 288 -21.20 4.70 1.26
CA CYS A 288 -21.91 5.94 1.61
C CYS A 288 -21.64 7.11 0.63
N VAL A 289 -20.50 7.13 -0.06
CA VAL A 289 -20.19 8.13 -1.10
C VAL A 289 -21.05 7.92 -2.35
N LEU A 290 -21.36 6.67 -2.70
CA LEU A 290 -22.13 6.31 -3.89
C LEU A 290 -23.63 6.34 -3.62
N VAL A 291 -24.09 5.74 -2.52
CA VAL A 291 -25.53 5.65 -2.17
C VAL A 291 -26.08 6.93 -1.53
N GLY A 292 -25.22 7.78 -0.96
CA GLY A 292 -25.62 9.02 -0.28
C GLY A 292 -25.83 10.22 -1.20
N GLN A 293 -25.92 10.01 -2.52
CA GLN A 293 -26.05 11.09 -3.49
C GLN A 293 -27.47 11.68 -3.50
N GLN A 294 -27.65 12.83 -2.86
CA GLN A 294 -28.94 13.54 -2.80
C GLN A 294 -29.23 14.35 -4.07
N GLY A 295 -30.50 14.63 -4.35
CA GLY A 295 -30.91 15.51 -5.46
C GLY A 295 -30.94 14.85 -6.84
N ILE A 296 -30.85 13.51 -6.88
CA ILE A 296 -30.98 12.73 -8.12
C ILE A 296 -32.41 12.22 -8.22
N GLU A 297 -33.08 12.51 -9.34
CA GLU A 297 -34.36 11.89 -9.72
C GLU A 297 -34.08 10.66 -10.59
N GLY A 298 -34.54 9.47 -10.17
CA GLY A 298 -34.36 8.22 -10.90
C GLY A 298 -33.19 7.37 -10.42
N GLU A 299 -32.48 6.72 -11.35
CA GLU A 299 -31.35 5.83 -11.02
C GLU A 299 -30.14 6.62 -10.47
N ILE A 300 -29.62 6.17 -9.34
CA ILE A 300 -28.43 6.76 -8.72
C ILE A 300 -27.18 6.25 -9.48
N PRO A 301 -26.28 7.14 -9.95
CA PRO A 301 -25.06 6.74 -10.64
C PRO A 301 -24.27 5.71 -9.84
N TYR A 302 -23.83 4.64 -10.53
CA TYR A 302 -23.03 3.53 -9.98
C TYR A 302 -23.76 2.63 -8.98
N VAL A 303 -25.07 2.82 -8.79
CA VAL A 303 -25.90 1.99 -7.93
C VAL A 303 -26.94 1.31 -8.80
N THR A 304 -26.98 -0.02 -8.76
CA THR A 304 -28.05 -0.79 -9.39
C THR A 304 -28.88 -1.47 -8.31
N SER A 305 -30.20 -1.42 -8.44
CA SER A 305 -31.15 -2.16 -7.61
C SER A 305 -31.69 -3.40 -8.32
N ASP A 306 -31.39 -3.56 -9.60
CA ASP A 306 -31.97 -4.56 -10.49
C ASP A 306 -31.18 -5.87 -10.44
N TYR A 307 -31.20 -6.50 -9.27
CA TYR A 307 -30.69 -7.84 -9.11
C TYR A 307 -31.82 -8.84 -9.34
N ASN A 308 -31.78 -9.55 -10.45
CA ASN A 308 -32.71 -10.64 -10.68
C ASN A 308 -32.26 -11.89 -9.90
N TYR A 309 -32.87 -12.13 -8.75
CA TYR A 309 -32.60 -13.30 -7.90
C TYR A 309 -33.40 -14.54 -8.28
N SER A 310 -34.17 -14.52 -9.38
CA SER A 310 -34.80 -15.73 -9.90
C SER A 310 -33.75 -16.56 -10.66
N ILE A 311 -33.10 -17.48 -9.94
CA ILE A 311 -32.33 -18.60 -10.50
C ILE A 311 -33.31 -19.74 -10.81
#